data_AF-A0A354EXB3-F1
#
_entry.id   AF-A0A354EXB3-F1
#
_cell.length_a   1.000
_cell.length_b   1.000
_cell.length_c   1.000
_cell.angle_alpha   90.00
_cell.angle_beta   90.00
_cell.angle_gamma   90.00
#
_symmetry.space_group_name_H-M   'P 1'
#
loop_
_entity.id
_entity.type
_entity.pdbx_description
1 polymer ?
#
loop_
_entity_poly.entity_id
_entity_poly.type
_entity_poly.pdbx_seq_one_letter_code
_entity_poly.pdbx_strand_id
1 'polypeptide(L)'
;MQLSLICPLITADAALDALESAAQHTIFKTKASTAPIQILGLLEASGCTFDKVWMCDLTDQCLPQKTKLSAFIPLDLQRDLHMPHAVAARELQLAKRLLQRCMDGSQHSIFSYPCLTGDKPNMPSPLISHLLTRPSSRTASESTLTALVRFDEQYALLIQPSEKISGGTALLANQAKCPFRAFAAHRLHVKAALKRTVGPDASERGKVLHRIMELLWQQLKSQQHLNALTQAELNQHIDQAIRLSLAPLVQNRPTSFSLL
;
A
#
# COMPACT_ATOMS: atom_id res chain seq x y z
N MET A 1 -7.24 -11.93 33.32
CA MET A 1 -8.26 -13.00 33.29
C MET A 1 -7.72 -14.14 32.46
N GLN A 2 -7.51 -15.29 33.09
CA GLN A 2 -6.86 -16.49 32.53
C GLN A 2 -7.73 -17.15 31.44
N LEU A 3 -7.33 -17.03 30.18
CA LEU A 3 -7.87 -17.82 29.07
C LEU A 3 -7.42 -19.31 29.13
N SER A 4 -6.51 -19.66 30.05
CA SER A 4 -5.95 -21.02 30.22
C SER A 4 -6.90 -22.03 30.87
N LEU A 5 -8.07 -21.59 31.36
CA LEU A 5 -9.05 -22.47 32.01
C LEU A 5 -10.08 -23.08 31.04
N ILE A 6 -10.13 -22.60 29.78
CA ILE A 6 -11.19 -22.96 28.81
C ILE A 6 -10.63 -23.49 27.49
N CYS A 7 -9.37 -23.20 27.13
CA CYS A 7 -8.73 -23.73 25.91
C CYS A 7 -7.52 -24.62 26.22
N PRO A 8 -7.33 -25.74 25.48
CA PRO A 8 -6.07 -26.48 25.54
C PRO A 8 -4.89 -25.57 25.15
N LEU A 9 -3.67 -25.92 25.58
CA LEU A 9 -2.44 -25.27 25.11
C LEU A 9 -2.41 -25.34 23.57
N ILE A 10 -2.64 -24.21 22.91
CA ILE A 10 -2.57 -24.08 21.45
C ILE A 10 -1.13 -23.83 21.02
N THR A 11 -0.78 -24.28 19.82
CA THR A 11 0.51 -23.94 19.20
C THR A 11 0.56 -22.45 18.86
N ALA A 12 1.77 -21.91 18.70
CA ALA A 12 1.95 -20.50 18.31
C ALA A 12 1.23 -20.19 16.99
N ASP A 13 1.26 -21.11 16.02
CA ASP A 13 0.58 -20.97 14.73
C ASP A 13 -0.94 -20.93 14.91
N ALA A 14 -1.52 -21.85 15.69
CA ALA A 14 -2.96 -21.86 15.96
C ALA A 14 -3.42 -20.60 16.72
N ALA A 15 -2.57 -20.04 17.58
CA ALA A 15 -2.84 -18.77 18.25
C ALA A 15 -2.83 -17.59 17.28
N LEU A 16 -1.89 -17.58 16.32
CA LEU A 16 -1.82 -16.56 15.29
C LEU A 16 -3.04 -16.63 14.36
N ASP A 17 -3.41 -17.83 13.89
CA ASP A 17 -4.60 -18.05 13.05
C ASP A 17 -5.88 -17.57 13.75
N ALA A 18 -6.03 -17.88 15.04
CA ALA A 18 -7.17 -17.44 15.83
C ALA A 18 -7.21 -15.91 15.99
N LEU A 19 -6.05 -15.27 16.19
CA LEU A 19 -5.94 -13.82 16.28
C LEU A 19 -6.26 -13.16 14.94
N GLU A 20 -5.75 -13.70 13.83
CA GLU A 20 -6.04 -13.19 12.49
C GLU A 20 -7.54 -13.33 12.17
N SER A 21 -8.13 -14.49 12.47
CA SER A 21 -9.58 -14.72 12.33
C SER A 21 -10.39 -13.72 13.16
N ALA A 22 -10.02 -13.53 14.43
CA ALA A 22 -10.68 -12.56 15.30
C ALA A 22 -10.53 -11.14 14.76
N ALA A 23 -9.34 -10.74 14.30
CA ALA A 23 -9.09 -9.41 13.76
C ALA A 23 -9.87 -9.17 12.45
N GLN A 24 -10.00 -10.18 11.59
CA GLN A 24 -10.74 -10.08 10.33
C GLN A 24 -12.25 -10.05 10.51
N HIS A 25 -12.77 -10.77 11.51
CA HIS A 25 -14.22 -10.94 11.71
C HIS A 25 -14.81 -10.06 12.82
N THR A 26 -13.99 -9.39 13.63
CA THR A 26 -14.50 -8.48 14.66
C THR A 26 -14.93 -7.16 14.03
N ILE A 27 -16.25 -6.94 13.98
CA ILE A 27 -16.84 -5.68 13.53
C ILE A 27 -16.53 -4.58 14.54
N PHE A 28 -15.84 -3.53 14.09
CA PHE A 28 -15.61 -2.34 14.90
C PHE A 28 -16.92 -1.56 15.06
N LYS A 29 -17.47 -1.52 16.29
CA LYS A 29 -18.62 -0.68 16.62
C LYS A 29 -18.14 0.69 17.13
N THR A 30 -18.30 1.72 16.31
CA THR A 30 -18.09 3.11 16.74
C THR A 30 -19.04 3.44 17.90
N LYS A 31 -18.52 4.08 18.95
CA LYS A 31 -19.33 4.56 20.07
C LYS A 31 -20.40 5.53 19.54
N ALA A 32 -21.66 5.31 19.91
CA ALA A 32 -22.75 6.18 19.53
C ALA A 32 -22.47 7.61 20.03
N SER A 33 -22.36 8.55 19.09
CA SER A 33 -22.25 9.98 19.35
C SER A 33 -23.54 10.64 18.90
N THR A 34 -24.04 11.61 19.66
CA THR A 34 -25.18 12.46 19.26
C THR A 34 -24.70 13.45 18.20
N ALA A 35 -24.42 12.95 17.01
CA ALA A 35 -24.04 13.76 15.87
C ALA A 35 -25.31 14.37 15.21
N PRO A 36 -25.27 15.64 14.77
CA PRO A 36 -26.40 16.28 14.10
C PRO A 36 -26.72 15.68 12.73
N ILE A 37 -25.76 14.98 12.12
CA ILE A 37 -25.94 14.23 10.87
C ILE A 37 -25.72 12.75 11.18
N GLN A 38 -26.71 11.92 10.85
CA GLN A 38 -26.66 10.48 11.01
C GLN A 38 -26.55 9.80 9.64
N ILE A 39 -25.55 8.93 9.49
CA ILE A 39 -25.37 8.11 8.29
C ILE A 39 -25.79 6.69 8.67
N LEU A 40 -26.89 6.24 8.08
CA LEU A 40 -27.56 5.00 8.45
C LEU A 40 -27.76 4.10 7.23
N GLY A 41 -27.80 2.79 7.47
CA GLY A 41 -28.24 1.83 6.45
C GLY A 41 -29.73 1.97 6.17
N LEU A 42 -30.17 1.56 4.97
CA LEU A 42 -31.58 1.67 4.54
C LEU A 42 -32.56 1.04 5.53
N LEU A 43 -32.23 -0.15 6.07
CA LEU A 43 -33.09 -0.85 7.02
C LEU A 43 -33.16 -0.12 8.37
N GLU A 44 -32.03 0.41 8.84
CA GLU A 44 -31.94 1.19 10.09
C GLU A 44 -32.74 2.49 9.99
N ALA A 45 -32.63 3.19 8.86
CA ALA A 45 -33.33 4.45 8.63
C ALA A 45 -34.85 4.27 8.45
N SER A 46 -35.30 3.13 7.90
CA SER A 46 -36.71 2.92 7.54
C SER A 46 -37.71 2.91 8.71
N GLY A 47 -37.23 2.84 9.94
CA GLY A 47 -38.06 2.92 11.15
C GLY A 47 -37.96 4.25 11.91
N CYS A 48 -37.18 5.19 11.40
CA CYS A 48 -36.86 6.45 12.08
C CYS A 48 -37.53 7.64 11.39
N THR A 49 -37.65 8.74 12.13
CA THR A 49 -38.14 10.04 11.62
C THR A 49 -37.04 11.08 11.71
N PHE A 50 -36.96 11.98 10.73
CA PHE A 50 -35.93 13.01 10.68
C PHE A 50 -36.49 14.35 10.18
N ASP A 51 -35.90 15.46 10.62
CA ASP A 51 -36.24 16.78 10.10
C ASP A 51 -35.99 16.89 8.59
N LYS A 52 -34.92 16.24 8.11
CA LYS A 52 -34.53 16.11 6.71
C LYS A 52 -33.89 14.75 6.45
N VAL A 53 -34.22 14.14 5.32
CA VAL A 53 -33.63 12.87 4.86
C VAL A 53 -32.93 13.08 3.53
N TRP A 54 -31.74 12.52 3.39
CA TRP A 54 -31.09 12.36 2.09
C TRP A 54 -30.80 10.88 1.85
N MET A 55 -31.54 10.29 0.91
CA MET A 55 -31.27 8.95 0.41
C MET A 55 -30.34 9.01 -0.80
N CYS A 56 -29.13 8.53 -0.61
CA CYS A 56 -28.11 8.45 -1.63
C CYS A 56 -28.10 7.08 -2.32
N ASP A 57 -27.42 7.01 -3.46
CA ASP A 57 -27.13 5.77 -4.20
C ASP A 57 -28.36 4.96 -4.65
N LEU A 58 -29.44 5.67 -4.99
CA LEU A 58 -30.67 5.07 -5.53
C LEU A 58 -30.52 4.75 -7.02
N THR A 59 -29.61 3.83 -7.32
CA THR A 59 -29.39 3.29 -8.66
C THR A 59 -30.27 2.07 -8.93
N ASP A 60 -30.42 1.71 -10.21
CA ASP A 60 -31.08 0.48 -10.67
C ASP A 60 -30.42 -0.80 -10.15
N GLN A 61 -29.15 -0.72 -9.74
CA GLN A 61 -28.40 -1.85 -9.16
C GLN A 61 -28.56 -1.96 -7.64
N CYS A 62 -28.89 -0.86 -6.95
CA CYS A 62 -28.99 -0.80 -5.49
C CYS A 62 -30.42 -1.08 -5.00
N LEU A 63 -31.42 -0.44 -5.63
CA LEU A 63 -32.81 -0.56 -5.21
C LEU A 63 -33.74 -0.61 -6.44
N PRO A 64 -34.58 -1.65 -6.60
CA PRO A 64 -34.71 -2.85 -5.76
C PRO A 64 -33.46 -3.73 -5.77
N GLN A 65 -33.23 -4.46 -4.67
CA GLN A 65 -32.12 -5.40 -4.59
C GLN A 65 -32.33 -6.59 -5.53
N LYS A 66 -31.26 -7.04 -6.18
CA LYS A 66 -31.27 -8.26 -7.00
C LYS A 66 -31.48 -9.48 -6.12
N THR A 67 -32.17 -10.48 -6.67
CA THR A 67 -32.32 -11.78 -6.03
C THR A 67 -30.95 -12.44 -5.84
N LYS A 68 -30.71 -12.97 -4.65
CA LYS A 68 -29.47 -13.67 -4.27
C LYS A 68 -29.84 -14.90 -3.45
N LEU A 69 -29.80 -16.05 -4.11
CA LEU A 69 -30.15 -17.33 -3.50
C LEU A 69 -28.99 -17.83 -2.63
N SER A 70 -29.32 -18.46 -1.50
CA SER A 70 -28.33 -19.12 -0.65
C SER A 70 -27.89 -20.43 -1.29
N ALA A 71 -26.58 -20.68 -1.35
CA ALA A 71 -26.04 -21.94 -1.86
C ALA A 71 -26.27 -23.13 -0.92
N PHE A 72 -26.59 -22.87 0.35
CA PHE A 72 -26.76 -23.89 1.39
C PHE A 72 -28.21 -24.38 1.56
N ILE A 73 -29.16 -23.82 0.80
CA ILE A 73 -30.60 -24.16 0.89
C ILE A 73 -31.07 -24.57 -0.52
N PRO A 74 -31.88 -25.64 -0.67
CA PRO A 74 -32.43 -26.02 -1.98
C PRO A 74 -33.19 -24.85 -2.65
N LEU A 75 -33.00 -24.68 -3.95
CA LEU A 75 -33.54 -23.53 -4.70
C LEU A 75 -35.08 -23.51 -4.71
N ASP A 76 -35.70 -24.68 -4.86
CA ASP A 76 -37.16 -24.81 -4.93
C ASP A 76 -37.80 -24.38 -3.61
N LEU A 77 -37.24 -24.84 -2.48
CA LEU A 77 -37.68 -24.45 -1.14
C LEU A 77 -37.55 -22.93 -0.91
N GLN A 78 -36.47 -22.31 -1.39
CA GLN A 78 -36.29 -20.85 -1.25
C GLN A 78 -37.35 -20.06 -2.01
N ARG A 79 -37.75 -20.54 -3.19
CA ARG A 79 -38.75 -19.89 -4.05
C ARG A 79 -40.16 -20.11 -3.54
N ASP A 80 -40.52 -21.35 -3.23
CA ASP A 80 -41.87 -21.74 -2.80
C ASP A 80 -42.25 -21.02 -1.50
N LEU A 81 -41.31 -20.94 -0.56
CA LEU A 81 -41.52 -20.24 0.72
C LEU A 81 -41.25 -18.72 0.64
N HIS A 82 -40.99 -18.16 -0.55
CA HIS A 82 -40.72 -16.74 -0.75
C HIS A 82 -39.67 -16.19 0.23
N MET A 83 -38.56 -16.92 0.37
CA MET A 83 -37.48 -16.56 1.28
C MET A 83 -36.85 -15.20 0.90
N PRO A 84 -36.16 -14.53 1.85
CA PRO A 84 -35.43 -13.30 1.54
C PRO A 84 -34.53 -13.44 0.32
N HIS A 85 -34.59 -12.45 -0.58
CA HIS A 85 -33.81 -12.41 -1.82
C HIS A 85 -34.08 -13.55 -2.82
N ALA A 86 -35.07 -14.42 -2.59
CA ALA A 86 -35.34 -15.54 -3.47
C ALA A 86 -36.24 -15.19 -4.67
N VAL A 87 -37.18 -14.26 -4.47
CA VAL A 87 -38.21 -13.90 -5.45
C VAL A 87 -38.17 -12.40 -5.72
N ALA A 88 -38.02 -12.02 -7.00
CA ALA A 88 -37.88 -10.61 -7.40
C ALA A 88 -39.10 -9.75 -7.02
N ALA A 89 -40.31 -10.30 -7.13
CA ALA A 89 -41.55 -9.59 -6.74
C ALA A 89 -41.56 -9.19 -5.26
N ARG A 90 -41.05 -10.08 -4.39
CA ARG A 90 -40.93 -9.82 -2.95
C ARG A 90 -39.92 -8.71 -2.67
N GLU A 91 -38.76 -8.73 -3.32
CA GLU A 91 -37.72 -7.71 -3.15
C GLU A 91 -38.19 -6.34 -3.66
N LEU A 92 -38.93 -6.31 -4.78
CA LEU A 92 -39.60 -5.10 -5.27
C LEU A 92 -40.61 -4.56 -4.26
N GLN A 93 -41.45 -5.42 -3.67
CA GLN A 93 -42.42 -5.01 -2.65
C GLN A 93 -41.74 -4.50 -1.37
N LEU A 94 -40.64 -5.11 -0.96
CA LEU A 94 -39.84 -4.63 0.17
C LEU A 94 -39.24 -3.26 -0.14
N ALA A 95 -38.60 -3.11 -1.30
CA ALA A 95 -37.98 -1.86 -1.73
C ALA A 95 -38.98 -0.70 -1.79
N LYS A 96 -40.19 -0.94 -2.33
CA LYS A 96 -41.29 0.04 -2.33
C LYS A 96 -41.68 0.46 -0.90
N ARG A 97 -41.81 -0.50 0.02
CA ARG A 97 -42.16 -0.21 1.42
C ARG A 97 -41.07 0.58 2.13
N LEU A 98 -39.80 0.25 1.90
CA LEU A 98 -38.67 0.97 2.51
C LEU A 98 -38.60 2.40 1.99
N LEU A 99 -38.71 2.60 0.68
CA LEU A 99 -38.72 3.93 0.08
C LEU A 99 -39.89 4.77 0.60
N GLN A 100 -41.09 4.18 0.67
CA GLN A 100 -42.27 4.86 1.20
C GLN A 100 -42.06 5.30 2.66
N ARG A 101 -41.54 4.42 3.52
CA ARG A 101 -41.27 4.76 4.91
C ARG A 101 -40.25 5.90 5.04
N CYS A 102 -39.22 5.92 4.20
CA CYS A 102 -38.26 7.01 4.19
C CYS A 102 -38.87 8.32 3.69
N MET A 103 -39.77 8.27 2.69
CA MET A 103 -40.54 9.44 2.24
C MET A 103 -41.45 9.98 3.35
N ASP A 104 -42.14 9.09 4.07
CA ASP A 104 -43.08 9.46 5.13
C ASP A 104 -42.35 9.88 6.42
N GLY A 105 -41.11 9.44 6.60
CA GLY A 105 -40.28 9.74 7.77
C GLY A 105 -39.75 11.18 7.83
N SER A 106 -39.93 11.97 6.77
CA SER A 106 -39.52 13.38 6.75
C SER A 106 -40.28 14.22 5.73
N GLN A 107 -40.59 15.46 6.11
CA GLN A 107 -41.18 16.46 5.22
C GLN A 107 -40.21 16.93 4.12
N HIS A 108 -38.90 16.76 4.33
CA HIS A 108 -37.86 17.20 3.41
C HIS A 108 -36.95 16.03 3.04
N SER A 109 -37.32 15.34 1.97
CA SER A 109 -36.60 14.17 1.47
C SER A 109 -35.91 14.47 0.14
N ILE A 110 -34.60 14.20 0.06
CA ILE A 110 -33.81 14.28 -1.17
C ILE A 110 -33.43 12.87 -1.59
N PHE A 111 -33.68 12.54 -2.85
CA PHE A 111 -33.31 11.28 -3.47
C PHE A 111 -32.26 11.55 -4.54
N SER A 112 -31.10 10.91 -4.43
CA SER A 112 -30.04 11.06 -5.42
C SER A 112 -29.44 9.73 -5.83
N TYR A 113 -28.86 9.72 -7.03
CA TYR A 113 -28.08 8.63 -7.55
C TYR A 113 -26.82 9.19 -8.22
N PRO A 114 -25.67 8.50 -8.13
CA PRO A 114 -24.49 8.87 -8.89
C PRO A 114 -24.70 8.55 -10.37
N CYS A 115 -24.51 9.52 -11.27
CA CYS A 115 -24.57 9.25 -12.72
C CYS A 115 -23.45 8.30 -13.19
N LEU A 116 -22.33 8.24 -12.45
CA LEU A 116 -21.15 7.45 -12.75
C LEU A 116 -20.60 6.79 -11.47
N THR A 117 -20.19 5.53 -11.58
CA THR A 117 -19.37 4.84 -10.56
C THR A 117 -18.09 4.35 -11.23
N GLY A 118 -16.95 4.99 -10.91
CA GLY A 118 -15.76 4.91 -11.76
C GLY A 118 -16.07 5.47 -13.15
N ASP A 119 -15.77 4.71 -14.19
CA ASP A 119 -16.10 5.07 -15.58
C ASP A 119 -17.41 4.46 -16.09
N LYS A 120 -18.18 3.79 -15.22
CA LYS A 120 -19.43 3.13 -15.62
C LYS A 120 -20.63 4.03 -15.39
N PRO A 121 -21.50 4.26 -16.39
CA PRO A 121 -22.75 4.98 -16.20
C PRO A 121 -23.72 4.17 -15.34
N ASN A 122 -24.43 4.84 -14.43
CA ASN A 122 -25.52 4.24 -13.68
C ASN A 122 -26.86 4.79 -14.15
N MET A 123 -27.89 3.98 -14.01
CA MET A 123 -29.27 4.41 -14.20
C MET A 123 -29.92 4.69 -12.84
N PRO A 124 -30.86 5.65 -12.76
CA PRO A 124 -31.65 5.83 -11.55
C PRO A 124 -32.46 4.58 -11.25
N SER A 125 -32.74 4.36 -9.98
CA SER A 125 -33.69 3.34 -9.53
C SER A 125 -35.05 3.55 -10.22
N PRO A 126 -35.69 2.47 -10.71
CA PRO A 126 -37.04 2.58 -11.28
C PRO A 126 -38.08 3.03 -10.26
N LEU A 127 -37.77 2.99 -8.96
CA LEU A 127 -38.68 3.44 -7.91
C LEU A 127 -38.73 4.96 -7.77
N ILE A 128 -37.72 5.69 -8.26
CA ILE A 128 -37.67 7.17 -8.21
C ILE A 128 -37.82 7.82 -9.59
N SER A 129 -38.01 7.04 -10.65
CA SER A 129 -38.10 7.56 -12.03
C SER A 129 -39.30 8.49 -12.26
N HIS A 130 -40.31 8.42 -11.39
CA HIS A 130 -41.49 9.28 -11.43
C HIS A 130 -41.27 10.65 -10.76
N LEU A 131 -40.16 10.81 -10.01
CA LEU A 131 -39.85 12.06 -9.32
C LEU A 131 -39.25 13.08 -10.29
N LEU A 132 -39.60 14.35 -10.09
CA LEU A 132 -39.02 15.44 -10.87
C LEU A 132 -37.52 15.56 -10.57
N THR A 133 -36.71 15.41 -11.61
CA THR A 133 -35.27 15.60 -11.49
C THR A 133 -34.96 17.08 -11.40
N ARG A 134 -34.39 17.52 -10.27
CA ARG A 134 -33.84 18.85 -10.14
C ARG A 134 -32.35 18.81 -10.50
N PRO A 135 -31.84 19.67 -11.39
CA PRO A 135 -30.41 19.76 -11.60
C PRO A 135 -29.75 20.08 -10.27
N SER A 136 -28.71 19.34 -9.91
CA SER A 136 -27.93 19.64 -8.71
C SER A 136 -27.45 21.07 -8.84
N SER A 137 -27.92 21.97 -7.96
CA SER A 137 -27.27 23.26 -7.81
C SER A 137 -25.85 22.91 -7.39
N ARG A 138 -24.88 23.18 -8.26
CA ARG A 138 -23.49 23.15 -7.83
C ARG A 138 -23.46 24.13 -6.67
N THR A 139 -23.24 23.64 -5.46
CA THR A 139 -22.76 24.51 -4.39
C THR A 139 -21.60 25.23 -5.03
N ALA A 140 -21.68 26.55 -5.13
CA ALA A 140 -20.53 27.37 -5.49
C ALA A 140 -19.51 27.10 -4.39
N SER A 141 -18.77 26.00 -4.55
CA SER A 141 -17.45 25.92 -3.99
C SER A 141 -16.80 27.14 -4.63
N GLU A 142 -16.44 28.11 -3.81
CA GLU A 142 -15.36 29.01 -4.12
C GLU A 142 -14.13 28.13 -4.36
N SER A 143 -14.13 27.44 -5.50
CA SER A 143 -12.93 27.05 -6.16
C SER A 143 -12.30 28.39 -6.43
N THR A 144 -11.33 28.74 -5.60
CA THR A 144 -10.23 29.60 -6.02
C THR A 144 -9.67 28.90 -7.26
N LEU A 145 -10.29 29.19 -8.40
CA LEU A 145 -9.90 28.68 -9.70
C LEU A 145 -8.51 29.24 -9.90
N THR A 146 -7.51 28.46 -9.51
CA THR A 146 -6.12 28.73 -9.82
C THR A 146 -6.06 28.76 -11.33
N ALA A 147 -5.79 29.94 -11.88
CA ALA A 147 -5.61 30.09 -13.32
C ALA A 147 -4.52 29.12 -13.76
N LEU A 148 -4.78 28.35 -14.82
CA LEU A 148 -3.75 27.57 -15.47
C LEU A 148 -2.68 28.54 -15.98
N VAL A 149 -1.48 28.45 -15.42
CA VAL A 149 -0.32 29.22 -15.87
C VAL A 149 0.58 28.28 -16.67
N ARG A 150 1.04 28.76 -17.83
CA ARG A 150 2.12 28.09 -18.55
C ARG A 150 3.41 28.27 -17.75
N PHE A 151 3.96 27.17 -17.26
CA PHE A 151 5.23 27.15 -16.55
C PHE A 151 6.25 26.36 -17.37
N ASP A 152 7.25 27.06 -17.90
CA ASP A 152 8.38 26.42 -18.57
C ASP A 152 9.46 26.11 -17.51
N GLU A 153 9.58 24.83 -17.15
CA GLU A 153 10.49 24.40 -16.09
C GLU A 153 11.96 24.42 -16.56
N GLN A 154 12.77 25.26 -15.92
CA GLN A 154 14.20 25.36 -16.19
C GLN A 154 15.02 24.55 -15.18
N TYR A 155 15.60 23.44 -15.63
CA TYR A 155 16.43 22.55 -14.80
C TYR A 155 17.89 23.01 -14.66
N ALA A 156 18.18 24.29 -14.85
CA ALA A 156 19.54 24.84 -14.75
C ALA A 156 19.94 25.04 -13.29
N LEU A 157 20.55 24.01 -12.70
CA LEU A 157 21.04 24.05 -11.32
C LEU A 157 22.47 24.60 -11.27
N LEU A 158 22.60 25.92 -11.43
CA LEU A 158 23.90 26.61 -11.36
C LEU A 158 24.61 26.32 -10.03
N ILE A 159 25.93 26.24 -10.11
CA ILE A 159 26.80 26.07 -8.93
C ILE A 159 26.98 27.46 -8.32
N GLN A 160 26.71 27.57 -7.02
CA GLN A 160 26.92 28.84 -6.32
C GLN A 160 28.40 29.03 -5.98
N PRO A 161 28.94 30.26 -5.98
CA PRO A 161 30.36 30.51 -5.67
C PRO A 161 30.81 29.99 -4.29
N SER A 162 29.87 29.89 -3.35
CA SER A 162 30.11 29.38 -1.99
C SER A 162 30.02 27.84 -1.87
N GLU A 163 29.57 27.16 -2.93
CA GLU A 163 29.31 25.73 -2.90
C GLU A 163 30.59 24.91 -3.06
N LYS A 164 30.97 24.18 -2.01
CA LYS A 164 32.14 23.28 -2.03
C LYS A 164 31.71 21.89 -2.49
N ILE A 165 32.00 21.57 -3.75
CA ILE A 165 31.61 20.29 -4.34
C ILE A 165 32.78 19.30 -4.29
N SER A 166 32.50 18.07 -3.86
CA SER A 166 33.49 16.97 -3.80
C SER A 166 32.92 15.68 -4.40
N GLY A 167 33.79 14.84 -4.96
CA GLY A 167 33.35 13.59 -5.61
C GLY A 167 34.32 12.98 -6.63
N GLY A 168 35.48 13.60 -6.85
CA GLY A 168 36.53 13.07 -7.72
C GLY A 168 36.02 12.76 -9.13
N THR A 169 36.51 11.65 -9.69
CA THR A 169 36.11 11.18 -11.03
C THR A 169 34.65 10.73 -11.11
N ALA A 170 34.08 10.25 -9.99
CA ALA A 170 32.69 9.82 -9.94
C ALA A 170 31.72 10.98 -10.18
N LEU A 171 32.08 12.19 -9.72
CA LEU A 171 31.30 13.40 -10.02
C LEU A 171 31.27 13.71 -11.51
N LEU A 172 32.43 13.72 -12.16
CA LEU A 172 32.53 14.01 -13.59
C LEU A 172 31.80 12.95 -14.42
N ALA A 173 31.93 11.68 -14.04
CA ALA A 173 31.23 10.58 -14.68
C ALA A 173 29.71 10.67 -14.50
N ASN A 174 29.24 11.07 -13.30
CA ASN A 174 27.82 11.30 -13.06
C ASN A 174 27.31 12.51 -13.86
N GLN A 175 28.07 13.61 -13.92
CA GLN A 175 27.70 14.83 -14.64
C GLN A 175 27.58 14.57 -16.15
N ALA A 176 28.56 13.86 -16.73
CA ALA A 176 28.57 13.52 -18.14
C ALA A 176 27.40 12.59 -18.53
N LYS A 177 26.96 11.72 -17.62
CA LYS A 177 25.81 10.83 -17.86
C LYS A 177 24.47 11.50 -17.61
N CYS A 178 24.36 12.27 -16.53
CA CYS A 178 23.12 12.90 -16.09
C CYS A 178 23.43 14.03 -15.06
N PRO A 179 23.27 15.31 -15.43
CA PRO A 179 23.49 16.43 -14.51
C PRO A 179 22.67 16.35 -13.22
N PHE A 180 21.41 15.89 -13.31
CA PHE A 180 20.57 15.71 -12.12
C PHE A 180 21.13 14.64 -11.17
N ARG A 181 21.67 13.54 -11.70
CA ARG A 181 22.29 12.50 -10.87
C ARG A 181 23.53 13.02 -10.14
N ALA A 182 24.34 13.85 -10.80
CA ALA A 182 25.47 14.51 -10.16
C ALA A 182 25.02 15.45 -9.05
N PHE A 183 24.00 16.27 -9.32
CA PHE A 183 23.37 17.13 -8.31
C PHE A 183 22.85 16.34 -7.11
N ALA A 184 22.02 15.32 -7.34
CA ALA A 184 21.44 14.51 -6.27
C ALA A 184 22.51 13.80 -5.41
N ALA A 185 23.51 13.18 -6.05
CA ALA A 185 24.52 12.40 -5.32
C ALA A 185 25.57 13.27 -4.62
N HIS A 186 26.03 14.37 -5.25
CA HIS A 186 27.19 15.14 -4.77
C HIS A 186 26.82 16.46 -4.09
N ARG A 187 25.64 17.03 -4.38
CA ARG A 187 25.16 18.29 -3.77
C ARG A 187 24.07 18.04 -2.73
N LEU A 188 23.09 17.18 -3.02
CA LEU A 188 22.05 16.78 -2.05
C LEU A 188 22.46 15.60 -1.16
N HIS A 189 23.60 14.97 -1.43
CA HIS A 189 24.09 13.78 -0.71
C HIS A 189 23.09 12.62 -0.65
N VAL A 190 22.22 12.50 -1.66
CA VAL A 190 21.25 11.42 -1.78
C VAL A 190 22.01 10.12 -1.98
N LYS A 191 21.89 9.22 -1.01
CA LYS A 191 22.44 7.87 -1.06
C LYS A 191 21.30 6.87 -1.21
N ALA A 192 21.42 5.98 -2.18
CA ALA A 192 20.53 4.84 -2.25
C ALA A 192 20.68 4.01 -0.97
N ALA A 193 19.56 3.50 -0.46
CA ALA A 193 19.59 2.57 0.67
C ALA A 193 20.48 1.37 0.30
N LEU A 194 21.36 0.99 1.22
CA LEU A 194 22.19 -0.20 1.05
C LEU A 194 21.27 -1.41 0.92
N LYS A 195 21.24 -2.02 -0.26
CA LYS A 195 20.53 -3.27 -0.46
C LYS A 195 21.24 -4.34 0.36
N ARG A 196 20.58 -4.84 1.41
CA ARG A 196 21.11 -5.94 2.21
C ARG A 196 21.09 -7.21 1.34
N THR A 197 22.26 -7.69 0.96
CA THR A 197 22.44 -8.99 0.28
C THR A 197 22.94 -10.02 1.28
N VAL A 198 22.60 -11.29 1.04
CA VAL A 198 23.03 -12.40 1.91
C VAL A 198 24.56 -12.55 1.92
N GLY A 199 25.22 -12.28 0.78
CA GLY A 199 26.68 -12.31 0.63
C GLY A 199 27.26 -11.06 -0.06
N PRO A 200 28.59 -11.03 -0.28
CA PRO A 200 29.29 -9.83 -0.73
C PRO A 200 28.94 -9.43 -2.15
N ASP A 201 28.64 -8.15 -2.34
CA ASP A 201 28.34 -7.59 -3.66
C ASP A 201 29.61 -7.47 -4.53
N ALA A 202 29.46 -7.07 -5.80
CA ALA A 202 30.59 -6.95 -6.73
C ALA A 202 31.65 -5.92 -6.25
N SER A 203 31.22 -4.85 -5.58
CA SER A 203 32.11 -3.82 -5.05
C SER A 203 32.90 -4.34 -3.84
N GLU A 204 32.22 -5.03 -2.93
CA GLU A 204 32.84 -5.67 -1.76
C GLU A 204 33.85 -6.73 -2.18
N ARG A 205 33.51 -7.61 -3.14
CA ARG A 205 34.45 -8.60 -3.69
C ARG A 205 35.67 -7.93 -4.34
N GLY A 206 35.45 -6.85 -5.09
CA GLY A 206 36.55 -6.07 -5.68
C GLY A 206 37.48 -5.51 -4.61
N LYS A 207 36.94 -4.89 -3.55
CA LYS A 207 37.74 -4.35 -2.44
C LYS A 207 38.57 -5.44 -1.74
N VAL A 208 37.99 -6.62 -1.51
CA VAL A 208 38.70 -7.77 -0.94
C VAL A 208 39.86 -8.18 -1.85
N LEU A 209 39.62 -8.33 -3.15
CA LEU A 209 40.66 -8.69 -4.10
C LEU A 209 41.81 -7.66 -4.12
N HIS A 210 41.48 -6.37 -4.18
CA HIS A 210 42.47 -5.30 -4.13
C HIS A 210 43.30 -5.34 -2.84
N ARG A 211 42.65 -5.61 -1.69
CA ARG A 211 43.35 -5.70 -0.40
C ARG A 211 44.26 -6.93 -0.32
N ILE A 212 43.84 -8.07 -0.85
CA ILE A 212 44.69 -9.27 -0.95
C ILE A 212 45.94 -8.95 -1.78
N MET A 213 45.76 -8.33 -2.96
CA MET A 213 46.88 -7.95 -3.83
C MET A 213 47.83 -6.96 -3.15
N GLU A 214 47.29 -5.98 -2.43
CA GLU A 214 48.08 -5.01 -1.66
C GLU A 214 48.94 -5.70 -0.59
N LEU A 215 48.32 -6.56 0.23
CA LEU A 215 49.01 -7.30 1.31
C LEU A 215 50.09 -8.23 0.75
N LEU A 216 49.79 -8.91 -0.35
CA LEU A 216 50.72 -9.81 -1.02
C LEU A 216 51.92 -9.02 -1.58
N TRP A 217 51.69 -7.87 -2.22
CA TRP A 217 52.76 -7.03 -2.73
C TRP A 217 53.61 -6.39 -1.61
N GLN A 218 53.02 -6.07 -0.47
CA GLN A 218 53.78 -5.58 0.71
C GLN A 218 54.79 -6.61 1.23
N GLN A 219 54.51 -7.91 1.08
CA GLN A 219 55.45 -8.98 1.43
C GLN A 219 56.49 -9.21 0.33
N LEU A 220 56.05 -9.36 -0.92
CA LEU A 220 56.94 -9.71 -2.03
C LEU A 220 57.88 -8.56 -2.43
N LYS A 221 57.33 -7.33 -2.55
CA LYS A 221 58.01 -6.06 -2.93
C LYS A 221 58.72 -6.03 -4.28
N SER A 222 59.14 -7.17 -4.84
CA SER A 222 59.83 -7.26 -6.11
C SER A 222 59.53 -8.59 -6.81
N GLN A 223 59.67 -8.58 -8.14
CA GLN A 223 59.51 -9.78 -8.97
C GLN A 223 60.61 -10.82 -8.69
N GLN A 224 61.83 -10.39 -8.37
CA GLN A 224 62.93 -11.30 -8.03
C GLN A 224 62.61 -12.12 -6.78
N HIS A 225 62.02 -11.48 -5.75
CA HIS A 225 61.60 -12.19 -4.54
C HIS A 225 60.51 -13.21 -4.86
N LEU A 226 59.49 -12.84 -5.63
CA LEU A 226 58.44 -13.76 -6.06
C LEU A 226 59.02 -15.01 -6.77
N ASN A 227 59.97 -14.82 -7.67
CA ASN A 227 60.58 -15.93 -8.43
C ASN A 227 61.53 -16.80 -7.59
N ALA A 228 61.99 -16.29 -6.43
CA ALA A 228 62.86 -17.03 -5.51
C ALA A 228 62.09 -17.90 -4.52
N LEU A 229 60.79 -17.65 -4.34
CA LEU A 229 59.94 -18.42 -3.44
C LEU A 229 59.58 -19.78 -4.05
N THR A 230 59.52 -20.78 -3.17
CA THR A 230 58.89 -22.06 -3.52
C THR A 230 57.38 -21.91 -3.61
N GLN A 231 56.73 -22.85 -4.30
CA GLN A 231 55.26 -22.86 -4.42
C GLN A 231 54.57 -22.92 -3.04
N ALA A 232 55.17 -23.61 -2.06
CA ALA A 232 54.62 -23.72 -0.72
C ALA A 232 54.65 -22.39 0.03
N GLU A 233 55.76 -21.66 -0.05
CA GLU A 233 55.91 -20.34 0.59
C GLU A 233 54.98 -19.30 -0.05
N LEU A 234 54.85 -19.32 -1.39
CA LEU A 234 53.92 -18.46 -2.09
C LEU A 234 52.46 -18.72 -1.65
N ASN A 235 52.06 -19.99 -1.54
CA ASN A 235 50.72 -20.35 -1.06
C ASN A 235 50.48 -19.87 0.37
N GLN A 236 51.48 -19.97 1.26
CA GLN A 236 51.37 -19.45 2.63
C GLN A 236 51.13 -17.94 2.66
N HIS A 237 51.84 -17.17 1.82
CA HIS A 237 51.61 -15.73 1.71
C HIS A 237 50.22 -15.39 1.16
N ILE A 238 49.71 -16.16 0.19
CA ILE A 238 48.35 -16.01 -0.33
C ILE A 238 47.32 -16.29 0.77
N ASP A 239 47.42 -17.41 1.47
CA ASP A 239 46.49 -17.79 2.54
C ASP A 239 46.50 -16.79 3.70
N GLN A 240 47.67 -16.23 4.02
CA GLN A 240 47.78 -15.17 5.01
C GLN A 240 47.08 -13.89 4.55
N ALA A 241 47.30 -13.46 3.30
CA ALA A 241 46.66 -12.27 2.74
C ALA A 241 45.12 -12.42 2.66
N ILE A 242 44.63 -13.60 2.30
CA ILE A 242 43.18 -13.92 2.29
C ILE A 242 42.60 -13.79 3.71
N ARG A 243 43.21 -14.44 4.70
CA ARG A 243 42.74 -14.40 6.09
C ARG A 243 42.70 -12.97 6.64
N LEU A 244 43.77 -12.20 6.43
CA LEU A 244 43.85 -10.81 6.88
C LEU A 244 42.82 -9.91 6.19
N SER A 245 42.54 -10.14 4.90
CA SER A 245 41.54 -9.35 4.17
C SER A 245 40.10 -9.69 4.56
N LEU A 246 39.81 -10.94 4.96
CA LEU A 246 38.47 -11.39 5.32
C LEU A 246 38.11 -11.15 6.78
N ALA A 247 39.08 -11.15 7.70
CA ALA A 247 38.87 -10.93 9.14
C ALA A 247 37.92 -9.75 9.50
N PRO A 248 38.10 -8.53 8.95
CA PRO A 248 37.19 -7.41 9.26
C PRO A 248 35.78 -7.58 8.68
N LEU A 249 35.60 -8.36 7.62
CA LEU A 249 34.27 -8.63 7.04
C LEU A 249 33.49 -9.65 7.86
N VAL A 250 34.17 -10.70 8.34
CA VAL A 250 33.57 -11.72 9.21
C VAL A 250 33.13 -11.10 10.54
N GLN A 251 33.94 -10.23 11.14
CA GLN A 251 33.58 -9.54 12.39
C GLN A 251 32.32 -8.66 12.25
N ASN A 252 32.16 -7.98 11.11
CA ASN A 252 31.01 -7.09 10.87
C ASN A 252 29.75 -7.84 10.40
N ARG A 253 29.87 -9.08 9.90
CA ARG A 253 28.77 -9.89 9.37
C ARG A 253 28.93 -11.38 9.69
N PRO A 254 28.84 -11.77 10.98
CA PRO A 254 29.06 -13.15 11.39
C PRO A 254 28.04 -14.14 10.80
N THR A 255 26.82 -13.69 10.49
CA THR A 255 25.76 -14.52 9.92
C THR A 255 25.89 -14.74 8.40
N SER A 256 26.52 -13.81 7.68
CA SER A 256 26.73 -13.93 6.22
C SER A 256 27.96 -14.76 5.86
N PHE A 257 28.92 -14.89 6.78
CA PHE A 257 30.20 -15.56 6.57
C PHE A 257 30.45 -16.68 7.58
N SER A 258 29.41 -17.29 8.14
CA SER A 258 29.49 -18.29 9.23
C SER A 258 30.26 -19.58 8.91
N LEU A 259 30.75 -19.74 7.67
CA LEU A 259 31.46 -20.92 7.17
C LEU A 259 32.94 -20.63 6.78
N LEU A 260 33.47 -19.45 7.11
CA LEU A 260 34.87 -19.04 6.90
C LEU A 260 35.54 -18.74 8.25
#